data_AF-A0A953BG06-F1
#
_entry.id   AF-A0A953BG06-F1
#
_cell.length_a   1.000
_cell.length_b   1.000
_cell.length_c   1.000
_cell.angle_alpha   90.00
_cell.angle_beta   90.00
_cell.angle_gamma   90.00
#
_symmetry.space_group_name_H-M   'P 1'
#
loop_
_entity.id
_entity.type
_entity.pdbx_description
1 polymer ?
#
loop_
_entity_poly.entity_id
_entity_poly.type
_entity_poly.pdbx_seq_one_letter_code
_entity_poly.pdbx_strand_id
1 'polypeptide(L)'
;MNSKSLILVSAGSLATCPTLSLAQPFDISWSVLASGGATADASGPYTLGGSIGQPAAALVAAGPYQLRAGFWPAAAAGPISCYPNCDQSTGSPLLTANDFQCFLNKFAAGDTYANCDGSTGSPLLTANDFQCFLNKFAAGCS
;
A
#
# COMPACT_ATOMS: atom_id res chain seq x y z
N MET A 1 -48.05 -48.39 62.07
CA MET A 1 -47.40 -47.53 61.07
C MET A 1 -47.18 -46.19 61.71
N ASN A 2 -45.92 -45.72 61.79
CA ASN A 2 -45.46 -44.32 61.82
C ASN A 2 -43.94 -44.33 62.09
N SER A 3 -43.21 -43.64 61.22
CA SER A 3 -41.84 -43.92 60.79
C SER A 3 -40.76 -43.32 61.71
N LYS A 4 -39.66 -44.05 61.94
CA LYS A 4 -38.42 -43.50 62.51
C LYS A 4 -37.54 -43.01 61.36
N SER A 5 -37.40 -41.69 61.21
CA SER A 5 -36.51 -41.09 60.22
C SER A 5 -35.06 -41.10 60.72
N LEU A 6 -34.21 -41.82 59.99
CA LEU A 6 -32.77 -41.89 60.18
C LEU A 6 -32.12 -40.64 59.56
N ILE A 7 -31.43 -39.83 60.38
CA ILE A 7 -30.65 -38.68 59.89
C ILE A 7 -29.27 -39.20 59.46
N LEU A 8 -29.05 -39.32 58.15
CA LEU A 8 -27.73 -39.52 57.56
C LEU A 8 -27.12 -38.16 57.24
N VAL A 9 -26.13 -37.75 58.03
CA VAL A 9 -25.23 -36.65 57.69
C VAL A 9 -24.30 -37.17 56.58
N SER A 10 -24.64 -36.88 55.32
CA SER A 10 -23.74 -37.16 54.19
C SER A 10 -22.61 -36.13 54.19
N ALA A 11 -21.39 -36.60 54.43
CA ALA A 11 -20.16 -35.84 54.32
C ALA A 11 -20.07 -35.13 52.95
N GLY A 12 -19.75 -33.83 52.98
CA GLY A 12 -19.58 -33.01 51.79
C GLY A 12 -18.41 -33.51 50.94
N SER A 13 -18.71 -34.00 49.74
CA SER A 13 -17.71 -34.21 48.71
C SER A 13 -17.46 -32.87 48.03
N LEU A 14 -16.29 -32.27 48.26
CA LEU A 14 -15.83 -31.10 47.50
C LEU A 14 -15.65 -31.51 46.03
N ALA A 15 -16.67 -31.28 45.20
CA ALA A 15 -16.52 -31.32 43.76
C ALA A 15 -15.82 -30.02 43.32
N THR A 16 -14.51 -30.08 43.12
CA THR A 16 -13.77 -29.01 42.46
C THR A 16 -14.15 -28.99 40.98
N CYS A 17 -14.96 -28.00 40.60
CA CYS A 17 -15.29 -27.71 39.21
C CYS A 17 -14.02 -27.18 38.51
N PRO A 18 -13.48 -27.83 37.46
CA PRO A 18 -12.41 -27.22 36.68
C PRO A 18 -13.04 -26.12 35.82
N THR A 19 -12.77 -24.86 36.15
CA THR A 19 -13.08 -23.75 35.25
C THR A 19 -12.19 -23.88 34.02
N LEU A 20 -12.78 -24.02 32.82
CA LEU A 20 -12.05 -23.81 31.58
C LEU A 20 -11.57 -22.36 31.54
N SER A 21 -10.27 -22.17 31.73
CA SER A 21 -9.62 -20.86 31.59
C SER A 21 -9.46 -20.58 30.09
N LEU A 22 -10.39 -19.83 29.49
CA LEU A 22 -10.14 -19.23 28.17
C LEU A 22 -9.19 -18.06 28.37
N ALA A 23 -8.05 -18.09 27.67
CA ALA A 23 -7.18 -16.93 27.54
C ALA A 23 -8.01 -15.75 27.01
N GLN A 24 -7.95 -14.60 27.69
CA GLN A 24 -8.59 -13.38 27.21
C GLN A 24 -8.00 -13.05 25.82
N PRO A 25 -8.79 -12.59 24.83
CA PRO A 25 -8.22 -12.08 23.60
C PRO A 25 -7.54 -10.75 23.92
N PHE A 26 -6.23 -10.80 24.18
CA PHE A 26 -5.41 -9.61 24.34
C PHE A 26 -5.03 -9.09 22.94
N ASP A 27 -5.72 -8.05 22.50
CA ASP A 27 -5.27 -7.25 21.37
C ASP A 27 -4.34 -6.16 21.91
N ILE A 28 -3.07 -6.20 21.52
CA ILE A 28 -2.15 -5.08 21.77
C ILE A 28 -2.35 -4.11 20.64
N SER A 29 -3.21 -3.12 20.87
CA SER A 29 -3.41 -2.03 19.94
C SER A 29 -2.12 -1.21 19.86
N TRP A 30 -1.39 -1.38 18.77
CA TRP A 30 -0.17 -0.64 18.50
C TRP A 30 -0.45 0.45 17.47
N SER A 31 0.17 1.61 17.66
CA SER A 31 0.06 2.74 16.73
C SER A 31 1.42 3.42 16.59
N VAL A 32 1.77 3.85 15.38
CA VAL A 32 2.89 4.76 15.14
C VAL A 32 2.36 6.18 15.22
N LEU A 33 2.90 6.99 16.14
CA LEU A 33 2.78 8.44 16.05
C LEU A 33 3.78 8.92 15.00
N ALA A 34 3.32 9.00 13.75
CA ALA A 34 4.13 9.46 12.65
C ALA A 34 4.18 11.00 12.62
N SER A 35 5.32 11.59 12.99
CA SER A 35 5.60 12.99 12.64
C SER A 35 6.00 13.07 11.16
N GLY A 36 5.37 13.96 10.39
CA GLY A 36 5.83 14.30 9.05
C GLY A 36 7.17 15.07 9.10
N GLY A 37 7.97 14.99 8.04
CA GLY A 37 9.06 15.94 7.81
C GLY A 37 8.55 17.23 7.14
N ALA A 38 9.44 18.21 6.95
CA ALA A 38 9.15 19.43 6.19
C ALA A 38 10.09 19.55 4.98
N THR A 39 9.54 19.95 3.83
CA THR A 39 10.33 20.25 2.62
C THR A 39 10.94 21.64 2.65
N ALA A 40 10.38 22.54 3.46
CA ALA A 40 10.86 23.90 3.64
C ALA A 40 10.32 24.49 4.94
N ASP A 41 11.09 24.39 6.02
CA ASP A 41 10.92 25.24 7.19
C ASP A 41 11.79 26.49 7.01
N ALA A 42 11.12 27.64 6.93
CA ALA A 42 11.79 28.93 6.81
C ALA A 42 11.97 29.55 8.19
N SER A 43 13.22 29.85 8.56
CA SER A 43 13.54 30.67 9.73
C SER A 43 14.53 31.76 9.32
N GLY A 44 14.01 32.97 9.10
CA GLY A 44 14.80 34.08 8.57
C GLY A 44 15.31 33.78 7.14
N PRO A 45 16.61 34.01 6.82
CA PRO A 45 17.16 33.81 5.48
C PRO A 45 17.45 32.35 5.14
N TYR A 46 17.28 31.42 6.08
CA TYR A 46 17.62 30.02 5.90
C TYR A 46 16.37 29.18 5.70
N THR A 47 16.45 28.26 4.72
CA THR A 47 15.46 27.22 4.49
C THR A 47 16.09 25.89 4.86
N LEU A 48 15.46 25.15 5.78
CA LEU A 48 15.89 23.82 6.17
C LEU A 48 14.80 22.82 5.81
N GLY A 49 15.18 21.73 5.17
CA GLY A 49 14.30 20.61 4.89
C GLY A 49 14.88 19.34 5.51
N GLY A 50 14.02 18.46 6.00
CA GLY A 50 14.46 17.23 6.66
C GLY A 50 13.35 16.21 6.82
N SER A 51 13.76 14.96 6.98
CA SER A 51 12.87 13.83 7.26
C SER A 51 13.50 12.91 8.29
N ILE A 52 12.66 12.31 9.13
CA ILE A 52 13.04 11.14 9.92
C ILE A 52 12.47 9.94 9.16
N GLY A 53 13.34 9.07 8.63
CA GLY A 53 12.91 7.88 7.88
C GLY A 53 12.04 6.98 8.77
N GLN A 54 10.77 6.80 8.41
CA GLN A 54 9.87 5.91 9.15
C GLN A 54 9.73 4.56 8.44
N PRO A 55 9.76 3.43 9.19
CA PRO A 55 9.51 2.09 8.63
C PRO A 55 8.06 1.85 8.20
N ALA A 56 7.15 2.80 8.44
CA ALA A 56 5.73 2.75 8.05
C ALA A 56 5.42 3.42 6.70
N ALA A 57 6.45 3.68 5.87
CA ALA A 57 6.28 4.22 4.53
C ALA A 57 5.61 3.18 3.61
N ALA A 58 4.34 3.38 3.27
CA ALA A 58 3.57 2.51 2.38
C ALA A 58 2.41 3.26 1.70
N LEU A 59 1.94 2.71 0.57
CA LEU A 59 0.68 3.10 -0.04
C LEU A 59 -0.47 2.46 0.74
N VAL A 60 -1.37 3.28 1.25
CA VAL A 60 -2.62 2.84 1.87
C VAL A 60 -3.76 3.16 0.92
N ALA A 61 -4.61 2.17 0.60
CA ALA A 61 -5.75 2.34 -0.28
C ALA A 61 -7.05 1.94 0.43
N ALA A 62 -8.08 2.77 0.31
CA ALA A 62 -9.42 2.51 0.81
C ALA A 62 -10.46 3.06 -0.16
N GLY A 63 -11.18 2.17 -0.85
CA GLY A 63 -12.14 2.56 -1.89
C GLY A 63 -11.46 3.32 -3.04
N PRO A 64 -12.01 4.46 -3.52
CA PRO A 64 -11.38 5.24 -4.58
C PRO A 64 -10.20 6.11 -4.10
N TYR A 65 -9.87 6.08 -2.81
CA TYR A 65 -8.85 6.96 -2.23
C TYR A 65 -7.55 6.20 -1.97
N GLN A 66 -6.44 6.84 -2.34
CA GLN A 66 -5.09 6.37 -2.04
C GLN A 66 -4.34 7.44 -1.23
N LEU A 67 -3.70 7.02 -0.14
CA LEU A 67 -2.84 7.83 0.70
C LEU A 67 -1.45 7.20 0.70
N ARG A 68 -0.46 7.91 0.14
CA ARG A 68 0.93 7.47 0.18
C ARG A 68 1.60 8.07 1.41
N ALA A 69 1.80 7.25 2.43
CA ALA A 69 2.57 7.64 3.62
C ALA A 69 4.04 7.30 3.39
N GLY A 70 4.97 8.15 3.82
CA GLY A 70 6.41 7.87 3.75
C GLY A 70 7.30 9.06 3.42
N PHE A 71 8.62 8.83 3.45
CA PHE A 71 9.65 9.80 3.07
C PHE A 71 9.41 10.20 1.61
N TRP A 72 8.96 11.44 1.42
CA TRP A 72 8.64 12.11 0.16
C TRP A 72 8.62 11.17 -1.02
N PRO A 73 7.45 10.66 -1.46
CA PRO A 73 7.42 10.15 -2.81
C PRO A 73 7.85 11.32 -3.68
N ALA A 74 9.07 11.29 -4.22
CA ALA A 74 9.49 12.17 -5.29
C ALA A 74 8.34 12.11 -6.27
N ALA A 75 7.53 13.19 -6.31
CA ALA A 75 6.10 13.16 -6.63
C ALA A 75 5.78 11.86 -7.32
N ALA A 76 5.32 10.84 -6.58
CA ALA A 76 4.96 9.57 -7.20
C ALA A 76 4.01 9.99 -8.29
N ALA A 77 4.48 9.96 -9.55
CA ALA A 77 3.88 10.69 -10.64
C ALA A 77 2.41 10.35 -10.54
N GLY A 78 1.60 11.32 -10.06
CA GLY A 78 0.22 11.04 -9.69
C GLY A 78 -0.35 10.35 -10.90
N PRO A 79 -0.92 9.14 -10.74
CA PRO A 79 -0.92 8.06 -11.74
C PRO A 79 -0.96 8.73 -13.09
N ILE A 80 0.18 8.78 -13.82
CA ILE A 80 0.32 9.71 -14.95
C ILE A 80 -0.98 9.58 -15.70
N SER A 81 -1.81 10.64 -15.71
CA SER A 81 -3.21 10.46 -16.15
C SER A 81 -3.25 9.99 -17.61
N CYS A 82 -2.07 9.96 -18.22
CA CYS A 82 -1.69 9.30 -19.42
C CYS A 82 -0.52 8.31 -19.23
N TYR A 83 -0.81 7.00 -19.17
CA TYR A 83 0.22 5.96 -19.24
C TYR A 83 1.27 6.22 -20.36
N PRO A 84 0.90 6.66 -21.58
CA PRO A 84 1.88 6.95 -22.63
C PRO A 84 2.84 8.12 -22.38
N ASN A 85 2.56 9.02 -21.43
CA ASN A 85 3.42 10.19 -21.15
C ASN A 85 4.62 9.76 -20.29
N CYS A 86 5.57 9.11 -20.94
CA CYS A 86 6.76 8.52 -20.34
C CYS A 86 7.75 9.59 -19.87
N ASP A 87 7.87 10.69 -20.62
CA ASP A 87 8.86 11.73 -20.37
C ASP A 87 8.36 12.81 -19.39
N GLN A 88 7.12 12.67 -18.92
CA GLN A 88 6.44 13.58 -17.99
C GLN A 88 6.30 14.99 -18.54
N SER A 89 6.14 15.11 -19.86
CA SER A 89 5.74 16.35 -20.50
C SER A 89 4.50 16.94 -19.83
N THR A 90 4.48 18.27 -19.71
CA THR A 90 3.36 19.05 -19.14
C THR A 90 2.80 20.08 -20.12
N GLY A 91 3.39 20.17 -21.31
CA GLY A 91 2.95 21.08 -22.37
C GLY A 91 1.72 20.57 -23.11
N SER A 92 1.24 21.38 -24.06
CA SER A 92 0.24 20.99 -25.06
C SER A 92 0.89 20.97 -26.43
N PRO A 93 0.88 19.83 -27.17
CA PRO A 93 0.29 18.54 -26.82
C PRO A 93 1.05 17.80 -25.70
N LEU A 94 0.30 17.06 -24.88
CA LEU A 94 0.84 16.32 -23.74
C LEU A 94 1.69 15.11 -24.17
N LEU A 95 1.36 14.49 -25.30
CA LEU A 95 2.14 13.41 -25.91
C LEU A 95 2.93 13.93 -27.09
N THR A 96 4.22 13.61 -27.11
CA THR A 96 5.17 14.02 -28.13
C THR A 96 5.98 12.82 -28.63
N ALA A 97 6.85 13.04 -29.61
CA ALA A 97 7.78 12.00 -30.06
C ALA A 97 8.78 11.57 -28.96
N ASN A 98 9.02 12.43 -27.96
CA ASN A 98 9.94 12.12 -26.85
C ASN A 98 9.38 11.04 -25.93
N ASP A 99 8.06 10.96 -25.75
CA ASP A 99 7.39 9.89 -25.03
C ASP A 99 7.59 8.53 -25.69
N PHE A 100 7.46 8.50 -27.02
CA PHE A 100 7.71 7.28 -27.80
C PHE A 100 9.17 6.83 -27.66
N GLN A 101 10.11 7.77 -27.77
CA GLN A 101 11.53 7.49 -27.59
C GLN A 101 11.85 7.01 -26.14
N CYS A 102 11.21 7.61 -25.14
CA CYS A 102 11.32 7.19 -23.75
C CYS A 102 10.81 5.75 -23.56
N PHE A 103 9.66 5.40 -24.15
CA PHE A 103 9.15 4.03 -24.15
C PHE A 103 10.11 3.04 -24.81
N LEU A 104 10.68 3.36 -25.98
CA LEU A 104 11.67 2.49 -26.64
C LEU A 104 12.88 2.21 -25.75
N ASN A 105 13.38 3.22 -25.04
CA ASN A 105 14.50 3.07 -24.12
C ASN A 105 14.12 2.16 -22.93
N LYS A 106 12.90 2.32 -22.39
CA LYS A 106 12.38 1.48 -21.30
C LYS A 106 12.15 0.03 -21.74
N PHE A 107 11.59 -0.17 -22.93
CA PHE A 107 11.33 -1.48 -23.52
C PHE A 107 12.64 -2.24 -23.78
N ALA A 108 13.64 -1.58 -24.38
CA ALA A 108 14.97 -2.17 -24.60
C ALA A 108 15.72 -2.47 -23.29
N ALA A 109 15.47 -1.71 -22.23
CA ALA A 109 16.05 -1.92 -20.90
C ALA A 109 15.35 -3.02 -20.07
N GLY A 110 14.23 -3.59 -20.54
CA GLY A 110 13.47 -4.56 -19.75
C GLY A 110 12.71 -3.93 -18.57
N ASP A 111 12.44 -2.63 -18.61
CA ASP A 111 11.80 -1.89 -17.51
C ASP A 111 10.32 -2.27 -17.38
N THR A 112 9.85 -2.47 -16.15
CA THR A 112 8.46 -2.85 -15.85
C THR A 112 7.45 -1.78 -16.25
N TYR A 113 7.87 -0.52 -16.40
CA TYR A 113 7.05 0.54 -16.99
C TYR A 113 6.51 0.16 -18.37
N ALA A 114 7.31 -0.54 -19.18
CA ALA A 114 6.93 -0.92 -20.53
C ALA A 114 5.95 -2.11 -20.58
N ASN A 115 5.70 -2.78 -19.45
CA ASN A 115 4.77 -3.89 -19.32
C ASN A 115 3.31 -3.39 -19.29
N CYS A 116 2.85 -2.94 -20.45
CA CYS A 116 1.52 -2.37 -20.64
C CYS A 116 0.43 -3.41 -20.50
N ASP A 117 0.68 -4.65 -20.93
CA ASP A 117 -0.32 -5.71 -20.96
C ASP A 117 -0.40 -6.51 -19.64
N GLY A 118 0.53 -6.27 -18.71
CA GLY A 118 0.57 -6.91 -17.41
C GLY A 118 1.11 -8.33 -17.45
N SER A 119 1.86 -8.70 -18.48
CA SER A 119 2.53 -9.98 -18.60
C SER A 119 3.33 -10.34 -17.35
N THR A 120 3.22 -11.59 -16.91
CA THR A 120 3.98 -12.13 -15.77
C THR A 120 4.95 -13.25 -16.16
N GLY A 121 5.05 -13.54 -17.46
CA GLY A 121 5.88 -14.60 -18.01
C GLY A 121 7.35 -14.21 -18.19
N SER A 122 8.15 -15.14 -18.72
CA SER A 122 9.50 -14.86 -19.23
C SER A 122 9.51 -15.08 -20.74
N PRO A 123 9.86 -14.09 -21.57
CA PRO A 123 10.24 -12.72 -21.19
C PRO A 123 9.07 -11.89 -20.64
N LEU A 124 9.39 -10.97 -19.72
CA LEU A 124 8.40 -10.10 -19.07
C LEU A 124 7.80 -9.08 -20.04
N LEU A 125 8.59 -8.62 -21.01
CA LEU A 125 8.17 -7.71 -22.07
C LEU A 125 8.08 -8.49 -23.39
N THR A 126 6.95 -8.33 -24.09
CA THR A 126 6.65 -9.01 -25.34
C THR A 126 6.22 -7.99 -26.42
N ALA A 127 6.00 -8.47 -27.64
CA ALA A 127 5.45 -7.63 -28.70
C ALA A 127 4.04 -7.08 -28.37
N ASN A 128 3.30 -7.75 -27.49
CA ASN A 128 1.95 -7.32 -27.09
C ASN A 128 2.00 -6.03 -26.25
N ASP A 129 3.03 -5.82 -25.45
CA ASP A 129 3.26 -4.58 -24.72
C ASP A 129 3.45 -3.38 -25.64
N PHE A 130 4.21 -3.58 -26.72
CA PHE A 130 4.42 -2.56 -27.74
C PHE A 130 3.10 -2.18 -28.41
N GLN A 131 2.29 -3.18 -28.78
CA GLN A 131 0.98 -2.94 -29.36
C GLN A 131 0.02 -2.24 -28.38
N CYS A 132 0.07 -2.63 -27.10
CA CYS A 132 -0.70 -1.99 -26.04
C CYS A 132 -0.31 -0.52 -25.88
N PHE A 133 0.99 -0.20 -25.88
CA PHE A 133 1.49 1.17 -25.84
C PHE A 133 0.99 1.99 -27.04
N LEU A 134 1.08 1.47 -28.27
CA LEU A 134 0.59 2.16 -29.46
C LEU A 134 -0.90 2.50 -29.36
N ASN A 135 -1.72 1.58 -28.85
CA ASN A 135 -3.16 1.80 -28.66
C ASN A 135 -3.43 2.92 -27.64
N LYS A 136 -2.68 2.94 -26.53
CA LYS A 136 -2.80 4.00 -25.51
C LYS A 136 -2.29 5.35 -26.02
N PHE A 137 -1.18 5.36 -26.75
CA PHE A 137 -0.58 6.58 -27.32
C PHE A 137 -1.53 7.22 -28.35
N ALA A 138 -2.15 6.41 -29.21
CA ALA A 138 -3.13 6.88 -30.19
C ALA A 138 -4.45 7.35 -29.54
N ALA A 139 -4.86 6.73 -28.43
CA ALA A 139 -6.02 7.18 -27.66
C ALA A 139 -5.78 8.52 -26.96
N GLY A 140 -4.52 8.90 -26.76
CA GLY A 140 -4.15 10.12 -26.07
C GLY A 140 -4.41 10.07 -24.56
N CYS A 141 -4.36 11.25 -23.96
CA CYS A 141 -4.57 11.47 -22.53
C CYS A 141 -5.88 12.22 -22.33
N SER A 142 -6.77 11.72 -21.46
CA SER A 142 -8.05 12.36 -21.13
C SER A 142 -8.23 12.48 -19.63
#